data_AF-A0A3N5GD91-F1
#
_entry.id   AF-A0A3N5GD91-F1
#
_cell.length_a   1.000
_cell.length_b   1.000
_cell.length_c   1.000
_cell.angle_alpha   90.00
_cell.angle_beta   90.00
_cell.angle_gamma   90.00
#
_symmetry.space_group_name_H-M   'P 1'
#
loop_
_entity.id
_entity.type
_entity.pdbx_description
1 polymer ?
#
loop_
_entity_poly.entity_id
_entity_poly.type
_entity_poly.pdbx_seq_one_letter_code
_entity_poly.pdbx_strand_id
1 'polypeptide(L)'
;MATKLSVNVDHVATLRQARKTSHPDPVDAARIAEAAGAAGITVHLRVDRRHIQDSDVERLRGAVRGKLNLEMSTAEEMVGVALRVKPDQVTLV
;
A
#
# COMPACT_ATOMS: atom_id res chain seq x y z
N MET A 1 -23.25 -10.97 -5.56
CA MET A 1 -22.30 -10.37 -4.61
C MET A 1 -22.27 -8.87 -4.85
N ALA A 2 -22.12 -8.05 -3.82
CA ALA A 2 -21.92 -6.60 -3.98
C ALA A 2 -20.51 -6.29 -4.48
N THR A 3 -20.36 -5.22 -5.27
CA THR A 3 -19.06 -4.71 -5.72
C THR A 3 -18.20 -4.32 -4.53
N LYS A 4 -16.90 -4.67 -4.57
CA LYS A 4 -15.93 -4.34 -3.52
C LYS A 4 -15.02 -3.20 -3.97
N LEU A 5 -14.74 -2.25 -3.08
CA LEU A 5 -13.78 -1.17 -3.30
C LEU A 5 -12.49 -1.46 -2.53
N SER A 6 -11.34 -1.37 -3.20
CA SER A 6 -10.01 -1.30 -2.56
C SER A 6 -9.43 0.08 -2.82
N VAL A 7 -9.01 0.79 -1.78
CA VAL A 7 -8.55 2.18 -1.91
C VAL A 7 -7.04 2.21 -2.04
N ASN A 8 -6.54 2.85 -3.11
CA ASN A 8 -5.12 3.08 -3.28
C ASN A 8 -4.67 4.30 -2.46
N VAL A 9 -3.60 4.16 -1.67
CA VAL A 9 -3.08 5.20 -0.76
C VAL A 9 -1.76 5.86 -1.22
N ASP A 10 -1.30 5.60 -2.43
CA ASP A 10 0.00 6.06 -2.95
C ASP A 10 0.13 7.58 -2.94
N HIS A 11 -0.93 8.30 -3.30
CA HIS A 11 -0.89 9.76 -3.37
C HIS A 11 -0.88 10.44 -2.00
N VAL A 12 -1.24 9.73 -0.93
CA VAL A 12 -0.97 10.19 0.44
C VAL A 12 0.54 10.21 0.67
N ALA A 13 1.24 9.15 0.25
CA ALA A 13 2.70 9.10 0.31
C ALA A 13 3.34 10.14 -0.62
N THR A 14 2.78 10.43 -1.80
CA THR A 14 3.26 11.52 -2.67
C THR A 14 3.26 12.86 -1.93
N LEU A 15 2.17 13.20 -1.22
CA LEU A 15 2.09 14.43 -0.45
C LEU A 15 3.10 14.45 0.70
N ARG A 16 3.30 13.32 1.39
CA ARG A 16 4.34 13.17 2.41
C ARG A 16 5.75 13.39 1.84
N GLN A 17 6.07 12.73 0.74
CA GLN A 17 7.40 12.80 0.11
C GLN A 17 7.72 14.19 -0.43
N ALA A 18 6.71 14.98 -0.82
CA ALA A 18 6.90 16.37 -1.25
C ALA A 18 7.55 17.24 -0.15
N ARG A 19 7.38 16.89 1.13
CA ARG A 19 7.99 17.59 2.26
C ARG A 19 8.96 16.75 3.06
N LYS A 20 9.12 15.46 2.72
CA LYS A 20 10.00 14.50 3.41
C LYS A 20 9.76 14.48 4.93
N THR A 21 8.49 14.52 5.34
CA THR A 21 8.09 14.44 6.74
C THR A 21 7.41 13.10 7.03
N SER A 22 6.94 12.88 8.26
CA SER A 22 6.11 11.72 8.60
C SER A 22 4.65 11.86 8.20
N HIS A 23 4.19 13.06 7.79
CA HIS A 23 2.79 13.34 7.53
C HIS A 23 2.53 13.91 6.13
N PRO A 24 1.36 13.58 5.52
CA PRO A 24 0.37 12.61 6.01
C PRO A 24 0.89 11.15 5.93
N ASP A 25 0.38 10.28 6.80
CA ASP A 25 0.81 8.88 6.88
C ASP A 25 -0.12 7.97 6.05
N PRO A 26 0.39 7.21 5.07
CA PRO A 26 -0.41 6.26 4.30
C PRO A 26 -1.12 5.20 5.15
N VAL A 27 -0.53 4.82 6.29
CA VAL A 27 -1.13 3.84 7.20
C VAL A 27 -2.38 4.40 7.88
N ASP A 28 -2.38 5.68 8.25
CA ASP A 28 -3.55 6.33 8.83
C ASP A 28 -4.64 6.53 7.78
N ALA A 29 -4.26 6.89 6.55
CA ALA A 29 -5.20 6.96 5.44
C ALA A 29 -5.85 5.60 5.14
N ALA A 30 -5.08 4.51 5.20
CA ALA A 30 -5.58 3.15 5.06
C ALA A 30 -6.63 2.81 6.15
N ARG A 31 -6.35 3.14 7.42
CA ARG A 31 -7.30 2.93 8.52
C ARG A 31 -8.60 3.72 8.33
N ILE A 32 -8.49 4.98 7.89
CA ILE A 32 -9.66 5.82 7.59
C ILE A 32 -10.49 5.21 6.46
N ALA A 33 -9.84 4.76 5.38
CA ALA A 33 -10.51 4.15 4.24
C ALA A 33 -11.27 2.85 4.65
N GLU A 34 -10.65 1.97 5.44
CA GLU A 34 -11.31 0.78 5.96
C GLU A 34 -12.47 1.13 6.90
N ALA A 35 -12.29 2.11 7.80
CA ALA A 35 -13.37 2.59 8.67
C ALA A 35 -14.55 3.20 7.88
N ALA A 36 -14.28 3.76 6.69
CA ALA A 36 -15.28 4.27 5.77
C ALA A 36 -15.92 3.19 4.88
N GLY A 37 -15.53 1.91 5.02
CA GLY A 37 -16.14 0.78 4.33
C GLY A 37 -15.34 0.22 3.14
N ALA A 38 -14.08 0.62 2.94
CA ALA A 38 -13.22 -0.04 1.97
C ALA A 38 -13.03 -1.53 2.34
N ALA A 39 -13.11 -2.41 1.35
CA ALA A 39 -12.92 -3.85 1.54
C ALA A 39 -11.43 -4.25 1.60
N GLY A 40 -10.54 -3.31 1.31
CA GLY A 40 -9.11 -3.51 1.29
C GLY A 40 -8.37 -2.23 0.91
N ILE A 41 -7.06 -2.32 0.92
CA ILE A 41 -6.13 -1.24 0.63
C ILE A 41 -5.19 -1.69 -0.47
N THR A 42 -5.02 -0.83 -1.45
CA THR A 42 -4.06 -1.00 -2.54
C THR A 42 -2.86 -0.09 -2.29
N VAL A 43 -1.67 -0.58 -2.59
CA VAL A 43 -0.44 0.19 -2.50
C VAL A 43 0.51 -0.22 -3.61
N HIS A 44 1.17 0.73 -4.27
CA HIS A 44 2.18 0.46 -5.28
C HIS A 44 3.58 0.78 -4.76
N LEU A 45 4.34 -0.26 -4.44
CA LEU A 45 5.76 -0.12 -4.16
C LEU A 45 6.53 -0.12 -5.48
N ARG A 46 7.05 1.04 -5.87
CA ARG A 46 7.85 1.18 -7.09
C ARG A 46 9.32 0.84 -6.82
N VAL A 47 10.02 0.32 -7.82
CA VAL A 47 11.48 0.09 -7.75
C VAL A 47 12.23 1.40 -7.43
N ASP A 48 11.78 2.54 -7.97
CA ASP A 48 12.36 3.87 -7.70
C ASP A 48 11.93 4.51 -6.37
N ARG A 49 11.05 3.87 -5.59
CA ARG A 49 10.50 4.35 -4.31
C ARG A 49 10.01 5.81 -4.38
N ARG A 50 9.37 6.20 -5.49
CA ARG A 50 8.93 7.59 -5.72
C ARG A 50 7.96 8.13 -4.64
N HIS A 51 7.08 7.30 -4.11
CA HIS A 51 6.08 7.68 -3.12
C HIS A 51 6.10 6.74 -1.90
N ILE A 52 5.52 5.55 -2.06
CA ILE A 52 5.51 4.51 -1.04
C ILE A 52 6.94 3.99 -0.82
N GLN A 53 7.29 3.81 0.44
CA GLN A 53 8.57 3.24 0.89
C GLN A 53 8.37 1.82 1.43
N ASP A 54 9.44 1.03 1.53
CA ASP A 54 9.38 -0.34 2.07
C ASP A 54 8.75 -0.39 3.46
N SER A 55 9.08 0.58 4.32
CA SER A 55 8.53 0.69 5.66
C SER A 55 7.02 0.90 5.67
N ASP A 56 6.46 1.59 4.67
CA ASP A 56 5.02 1.75 4.54
C ASP A 56 4.35 0.40 4.28
N VAL A 57 4.92 -0.42 3.40
CA VAL A 57 4.38 -1.74 3.05
C VAL A 57 4.38 -2.68 4.26
N GLU A 58 5.48 -2.73 5.02
CA GLU A 58 5.57 -3.56 6.23
C GLU A 58 4.56 -3.09 7.31
N ARG A 59 4.42 -1.77 7.50
CA ARG A 59 3.45 -1.19 8.45
C ARG A 59 2.01 -1.42 8.00
N LEU A 60 1.72 -1.30 6.71
CA LEU A 60 0.41 -1.59 6.14
C LEU A 60 0.04 -3.07 6.31
N ARG A 61 0.98 -4.00 6.13
CA ARG A 61 0.74 -5.43 6.38
C ARG A 61 0.28 -5.70 7.81
N GLY A 62 0.84 -4.99 8.79
CA GLY A 62 0.42 -5.10 10.20
C GLY A 62 -0.86 -4.33 10.56
N ALA A 63 -1.30 -3.38 9.73
CA ALA A 63 -2.42 -2.48 10.04
C ALA A 63 -3.72 -2.79 9.28
N VAL A 64 -3.62 -3.22 8.02
CA VAL A 64 -4.76 -3.49 7.12
C VAL A 64 -5.48 -4.76 7.58
N ARG A 65 -6.79 -4.65 7.79
CA ARG A 65 -7.65 -5.76 8.26
C ARG A 65 -8.35 -6.48 7.12
N GLY A 66 -8.68 -5.75 6.06
CA GLY A 66 -9.21 -6.28 4.81
C GLY A 66 -8.09 -6.87 3.95
N LYS A 67 -8.25 -6.77 2.63
CA LYS A 67 -7.20 -7.23 1.71
C LYS A 67 -6.13 -6.16 1.54
N LEU A 68 -4.87 -6.53 1.76
CA LEU A 68 -3.74 -5.76 1.25
C LEU A 68 -3.40 -6.20 -0.19
N ASN A 69 -3.62 -5.31 -1.16
CA ASN A 69 -3.21 -5.51 -2.55
C ASN A 69 -1.90 -4.75 -2.84
N LEU A 70 -0.81 -5.48 -3.07
CA LEU A 70 0.47 -4.91 -3.45
C LEU A 70 0.60 -4.84 -4.97
N GLU A 71 0.57 -3.62 -5.51
CA GLU A 71 0.99 -3.34 -6.88
C GLU A 71 2.51 -3.29 -6.96
N MET A 72 3.08 -4.00 -7.93
CA MET A 72 4.53 -4.12 -8.11
C MET A 72 4.88 -4.56 -9.54
N SER A 73 6.12 -4.26 -9.96
CA SER A 73 6.70 -4.83 -11.17
C SER A 73 7.18 -6.26 -10.94
N THR A 74 7.56 -6.95 -12.02
CA THR A 74 8.12 -8.31 -11.97
C THR A 74 9.62 -8.37 -11.63
N ALA A 75 10.24 -7.24 -11.24
CA ALA A 75 11.64 -7.22 -10.85
C ALA A 75 11.89 -8.12 -9.63
N GLU A 76 13.01 -8.82 -9.62
CA GLU A 76 13.33 -9.83 -8.59
C GLU A 76 13.32 -9.26 -7.16
N GLU A 77 13.81 -8.02 -6.98
CA GLU A 77 13.73 -7.30 -5.71
C GLU A 77 12.28 -7.15 -5.22
N MET A 78 11.37 -6.79 -6.12
CA MET A 78 9.95 -6.58 -5.80
C MET A 78 9.26 -7.88 -5.45
N VAL A 79 9.58 -8.96 -6.18
CA VAL A 79 9.12 -10.32 -5.85
C VAL A 79 9.63 -10.73 -4.47
N GLY A 80 10.90 -10.43 -4.15
CA GLY A 80 11.46 -10.64 -2.82
C GLY A 80 10.70 -9.90 -1.72
N VAL A 81 10.29 -8.65 -1.96
CA VAL A 81 9.44 -7.90 -1.03
C VAL A 81 8.09 -8.60 -0.84
N ALA A 82 7.40 -8.97 -1.92
CA ALA A 82 6.09 -9.62 -1.82
C ALA A 82 6.14 -10.96 -1.09
N LEU A 83 7.19 -11.77 -1.32
CA LEU A 83 7.38 -13.05 -0.62
C LEU A 83 7.63 -12.88 0.88
N ARG A 84 8.32 -11.80 1.27
CA ARG A 84 8.55 -11.46 2.68
C ARG A 84 7.29 -10.90 3.35
N VAL A 85 6.65 -9.92 2.72
CA VAL A 85 5.48 -9.19 3.23
C VAL A 85 4.23 -10.07 3.26
N LYS A 86 4.08 -10.97 2.28
CA LYS A 86 2.89 -11.82 2.08
C LYS A 86 1.60 -10.99 2.02
N PRO A 87 1.44 -10.08 1.03
CA PRO A 87 0.18 -9.39 0.81
C PRO A 87 -0.93 -10.39 0.45
N ASP A 88 -2.19 -10.02 0.66
CA ASP A 88 -3.33 -10.90 0.35
C ASP A 88 -3.56 -11.02 -1.17
N GLN A 89 -3.08 -10.04 -1.92
CA GLN A 89 -3.17 -9.98 -3.37
C GLN A 89 -1.94 -9.24 -3.92
N VAL A 90 -1.49 -9.66 -5.11
CA VAL A 90 -0.52 -8.93 -5.92
C VAL A 90 -1.18 -8.55 -7.23
N THR A 91 -0.94 -7.32 -7.69
CA THR A 91 -1.31 -6.86 -9.03
C THR A 91 -0.02 -6.48 -9.76
N LEU A 92 0.28 -7.16 -10.87
CA LEU A 92 1.47 -6.87 -11.67
C LEU A 92 1.20 -5.66 -12.58
N VAL A 93 2.07 -4.65 -12.51
CA VAL A 93 1.96 -3.38 -13.25
C VAL A 93 3.28 -2.93 -13.86
#